data_AF-A0A7X9C8T5-F1
#
_entry.id   AF-A0A7X9C8T5-F1
#
_cell.length_a   1.000
_cell.length_b   1.000
_cell.length_c   1.000
_cell.angle_alpha   90.00
_cell.angle_beta   90.00
_cell.angle_gamma   90.00
#
_symmetry.space_group_name_H-M   'P 1'
#
loop_
_entity.id
_entity.type
_entity.pdbx_description
1 polymer ?
#
loop_
_entity_poly.entity_id
_entity_poly.type
_entity_poly.pdbx_seq_one_letter_code
_entity_poly.pdbx_strand_id
1 'polypeptide(L)'
;MEHETAPEDEISTADAAPQTDARRRTATVRGIELGRGRPEIIVPLVEAYQEDLLEQAARAAQTPARIMEWRLDRFRPDLEDVEEHRDAVLGALPALRGALGPDRALLVTFRTAHEGGSRPIADRDLGILLESLISGRRAGTQASVDLVDIETSRDPGMVERVISAAHRHGTVVVGSFHDVDATPSEHTLTEILRSQRRLGADVPKIAVTPHSARDVLTLLSASLTVAEELSGPHIAISMGTLGVSSRVAAETFGSAATFSTAGAGSAPGQLAADDVAQILELLRP
;
A
#
# COMPACT_ATOMS: atom_id res chain seq x y z
N MET A 1 -32.07 -19.41 -69.60
CA MET A 1 -32.45 -20.18 -68.41
C MET A 1 -31.58 -21.41 -68.49
N GLU A 2 -30.51 -21.54 -67.72
CA GLU A 2 -30.48 -21.44 -66.26
C GLU A 2 -29.23 -20.72 -65.75
N HIS A 3 -29.38 -20.08 -64.59
CA HIS A 3 -28.32 -19.53 -63.76
C HIS A 3 -27.57 -20.68 -63.09
N GLU A 4 -26.24 -20.63 -63.05
CA GLU A 4 -25.49 -21.34 -62.01
C GLU A 4 -24.38 -20.43 -61.47
N THR A 5 -24.53 -20.10 -60.19
CA THR A 5 -23.71 -19.22 -59.37
C THR A 5 -23.01 -20.04 -58.29
N ALA A 6 -21.74 -19.69 -58.05
CA ALA A 6 -20.87 -20.04 -56.91
C ALA A 6 -20.35 -21.50 -56.81
N PRO A 7 -19.15 -21.65 -56.20
CA PRO A 7 -19.18 -22.12 -54.82
C PRO A 7 -18.61 -21.09 -53.85
N GLU A 8 -19.22 -21.08 -52.68
CA GLU A 8 -18.99 -20.23 -51.52
C GLU A 8 -17.67 -20.59 -50.84
N ASP A 9 -16.87 -19.58 -50.49
CA ASP A 9 -15.74 -19.72 -49.60
C ASP A 9 -16.24 -20.18 -48.21
N GLU A 10 -15.80 -21.37 -47.79
CA GLU A 10 -15.95 -21.84 -46.42
C GLU A 10 -15.22 -20.88 -45.46
N ILE A 11 -15.98 -19.97 -44.84
CA ILE A 11 -15.51 -19.23 -43.68
C ILE A 11 -15.43 -20.23 -42.52
N SER A 12 -14.22 -20.72 -42.31
CA SER A 12 -13.77 -21.42 -41.11
C SER A 12 -14.26 -20.69 -39.86
N THR A 13 -15.21 -21.31 -39.15
CA THR A 13 -15.59 -20.92 -37.80
C THR A 13 -14.44 -21.28 -36.87
N ALA A 14 -13.48 -20.37 -36.74
CA ALA A 14 -12.51 -20.42 -35.66
C ALA A 14 -13.27 -20.28 -34.34
N ASP A 15 -13.20 -21.32 -33.52
CA ASP A 15 -13.60 -21.35 -32.12
C ASP A 15 -13.19 -20.05 -31.42
N ALA A 16 -14.17 -19.23 -31.09
CA ALA A 16 -13.99 -18.15 -30.13
C ALA A 16 -13.73 -18.81 -28.77
N ALA A 17 -12.47 -18.89 -28.38
CA ALA A 17 -12.08 -19.26 -27.02
C ALA A 17 -12.88 -18.40 -26.03
N PRO A 18 -13.43 -18.98 -24.96
CA PRO A 18 -14.16 -18.20 -23.98
C PRO A 18 -13.20 -17.20 -23.36
N GLN A 19 -13.44 -15.90 -23.60
CA GLN A 19 -12.86 -14.84 -22.80
C GLN A 19 -13.38 -15.03 -21.39
N THR A 20 -12.60 -15.75 -20.57
CA THR A 20 -12.80 -15.77 -19.14
C THR A 20 -12.54 -14.35 -18.67
N ASP A 21 -13.60 -13.67 -18.25
CA ASP A 21 -13.54 -12.45 -17.45
C ASP A 21 -12.77 -12.78 -16.17
N ALA A 22 -11.44 -12.73 -16.25
CA ALA A 22 -10.53 -12.98 -15.15
C ALA A 22 -10.75 -11.85 -14.15
N ARG A 23 -11.68 -12.05 -13.22
CA ARG A 23 -12.02 -11.07 -12.18
C ARG A 23 -10.71 -10.60 -11.53
N ARG A 24 -10.39 -9.33 -11.74
CA ARG A 24 -9.24 -8.66 -11.15
C ARG A 24 -9.23 -8.91 -9.65
N ARG A 25 -8.12 -9.42 -9.10
CA ARG A 25 -7.98 -9.60 -7.65
C ARG A 25 -8.04 -8.23 -6.98
N THR A 26 -8.79 -8.09 -5.88
CA THR A 26 -8.85 -6.86 -5.09
C THR A 26 -8.57 -7.15 -3.62
N ALA A 27 -8.17 -6.13 -2.87
CA ALA A 27 -8.03 -6.20 -1.42
C ALA A 27 -9.08 -5.27 -0.80
N THR A 28 -9.99 -5.82 0.01
CA THR A 28 -11.13 -5.07 0.55
C THR A 28 -11.04 -4.92 2.06
N VAL A 29 -11.20 -3.71 2.57
CA VAL A 29 -11.20 -3.43 4.00
C VAL A 29 -12.05 -2.20 4.33
N ARG A 30 -12.97 -2.31 5.30
CA ARG A 30 -13.92 -1.23 5.68
C ARG A 30 -14.63 -0.57 4.49
N GLY A 31 -15.02 -1.37 3.48
CA GLY A 31 -15.68 -0.87 2.26
C GLY A 31 -14.76 -0.03 1.35
N ILE A 32 -13.45 -0.12 1.53
CA ILE A 32 -12.41 0.35 0.63
C ILE A 32 -11.98 -0.85 -0.22
N GLU A 33 -11.98 -0.72 -1.54
CA GLU A 33 -11.58 -1.79 -2.46
C GLU A 33 -10.30 -1.36 -3.21
N LEU A 34 -9.14 -1.81 -2.75
CA LEU A 34 -7.86 -1.56 -3.42
C LEU A 34 -7.77 -2.41 -4.67
N GLY A 35 -7.39 -1.79 -5.79
CA GLY A 35 -7.22 -2.44 -7.08
C GLY A 35 -8.47 -2.37 -7.97
N ARG A 36 -9.48 -1.60 -7.56
CA ARG A 36 -10.63 -1.28 -8.41
C ARG A 36 -11.01 0.18 -8.25
N GLY A 37 -11.32 0.85 -9.35
CA GLY A 37 -11.67 2.27 -9.35
C GLY A 37 -10.46 3.17 -9.10
N ARG A 38 -10.73 4.33 -8.53
CA ARG A 38 -9.76 5.40 -8.30
C ARG A 38 -8.74 5.01 -7.24
N PRO A 39 -7.45 5.41 -7.37
CA PRO A 39 -6.46 5.18 -6.33
C PRO A 39 -6.90 5.75 -4.99
N GLU A 40 -6.70 4.96 -3.94
CA GLU A 40 -6.96 5.40 -2.57
C GLU A 40 -5.86 6.34 -2.08
N ILE A 41 -6.25 7.28 -1.22
CA ILE A 41 -5.30 8.21 -0.59
C ILE A 41 -4.99 7.69 0.81
N ILE A 42 -3.71 7.48 1.07
CA ILE A 42 -3.15 7.12 2.37
C ILE A 42 -2.51 8.36 2.99
N VAL A 43 -2.83 8.65 4.25
CA VAL A 43 -2.21 9.72 5.04
C VAL A 43 -1.41 9.13 6.20
N PRO A 44 -0.08 9.34 6.24
CA PRO A 44 0.74 8.94 7.38
C PRO A 44 0.43 9.76 8.63
N LEU A 45 0.37 9.07 9.76
CA LEU A 45 0.38 9.59 11.11
C LEU A 45 1.76 9.34 11.71
N VAL A 46 2.48 10.41 12.02
CA VAL A 46 3.93 10.42 12.32
C VAL A 46 4.26 11.08 13.65
N GLU A 47 3.27 11.53 14.42
CA GLU A 47 3.53 12.19 15.70
C GLU A 47 4.11 11.23 16.74
N ALA A 48 5.01 11.76 17.57
CA ALA A 48 5.77 11.00 18.55
C ALA A 48 4.96 10.61 19.80
N TYR A 49 3.97 11.42 20.18
CA TYR A 49 3.23 11.25 21.43
C TYR A 49 1.73 11.11 21.19
N GLN A 50 1.05 10.44 22.12
CA GLN A 50 -0.35 10.04 21.92
C GLN A 50 -1.28 11.24 21.71
N GLU A 51 -1.11 12.32 22.46
CA GLU A 51 -1.95 13.51 22.33
C GLU A 51 -1.86 14.10 20.91
N ASP A 52 -0.64 14.40 20.47
CA ASP A 52 -0.38 14.92 19.12
C ASP A 52 -0.84 13.95 18.01
N LEU A 53 -0.64 12.64 18.22
CA LEU A 53 -1.09 11.59 17.31
C LEU A 53 -2.61 11.61 17.12
N LEU A 54 -3.37 11.81 18.20
CA LEU A 54 -4.83 11.89 18.13
C LEU A 54 -5.29 13.18 17.45
N GLU A 55 -4.61 14.30 17.68
CA GLU A 55 -4.87 15.56 16.97
C GLU A 55 -4.57 15.44 15.47
N GLN A 56 -3.46 14.78 15.11
CA GLN A 56 -3.12 14.51 13.72
C GLN A 56 -4.14 13.56 13.08
N ALA A 57 -4.59 12.52 13.77
CA ALA A 57 -5.64 11.61 13.31
C ALA A 57 -6.95 12.36 13.06
N ALA A 58 -7.34 13.27 13.95
CA ALA A 58 -8.53 14.11 13.79
C ALA A 58 -8.42 15.03 12.55
N ARG A 59 -7.25 15.63 12.31
CA ARG A 59 -6.99 16.41 11.09
C ARG A 59 -7.04 15.55 9.84
N ALA A 60 -6.40 14.38 9.85
CA ALA A 60 -6.43 13.44 8.73
C ALA A 60 -7.85 12.96 8.40
N ALA A 61 -8.69 12.77 9.42
CA ALA A 61 -10.09 12.37 9.22
C ALA A 61 -10.94 13.42 8.49
N GLN A 62 -10.53 14.69 8.51
CA GLN A 62 -11.19 15.79 7.76
C GLN A 62 -10.79 15.83 6.28
N THR A 63 -9.83 15.02 5.86
CA THR A 63 -9.40 14.92 4.46
C THR A 63 -10.20 13.85 3.69
N PRO A 64 -10.06 13.80 2.34
CA PRO A 64 -10.62 12.73 1.52
C PRO A 64 -10.02 11.34 1.79
N ALA A 65 -8.89 11.25 2.50
CA ALA A 65 -8.19 9.99 2.75
C ALA A 65 -9.04 9.01 3.57
N ARG A 66 -9.13 7.75 3.12
CA ARG A 66 -9.85 6.69 3.82
C ARG A 66 -8.94 5.73 4.59
N ILE A 67 -7.63 5.79 4.34
CA ILE A 67 -6.62 4.96 4.98
C ILE A 67 -5.64 5.88 5.72
N MET A 68 -5.45 5.65 7.01
CA MET A 68 -4.41 6.31 7.80
C MET A 68 -3.31 5.30 8.09
N GLU A 69 -2.06 5.68 7.83
CA GLU A 69 -0.89 4.86 8.15
C GLU A 69 -0.27 5.32 9.46
N TRP A 70 -0.37 4.54 10.54
CA TRP A 70 0.38 4.84 11.75
C TRP A 70 1.82 4.35 11.65
N ARG A 71 2.76 5.31 11.63
CA ARG A 71 4.21 5.07 11.61
C ARG A 71 4.73 4.77 13.01
N LEU A 72 4.70 3.49 13.37
CA LEU A 72 5.11 2.99 14.67
C LEU A 72 6.57 3.31 14.99
N ASP A 73 7.44 3.38 13.98
CA ASP A 73 8.86 3.71 14.15
C ASP A 73 9.10 5.16 14.58
N ARG A 74 8.09 6.03 14.49
CA ARG A 74 8.13 7.44 14.92
C ARG A 74 7.51 7.66 16.30
N PHE A 75 6.69 6.71 16.76
CA PHE A 75 5.97 6.82 18.02
C PHE A 75 6.90 6.51 19.20
N ARG A 76 6.77 7.29 20.28
CA ARG A 76 7.56 7.18 21.52
C ARG A 76 9.04 6.93 21.25
N PRO A 77 9.72 7.87 20.54
CA PRO A 77 11.16 7.76 20.26
C PRO A 77 12.00 7.81 21.55
N ASP A 78 11.42 8.26 22.66
CA ASP A 78 11.99 8.26 24.01
C ASP A 78 12.08 6.85 24.64
N LEU A 79 11.35 5.86 24.11
CA LEU A 79 11.37 4.49 24.60
C LEU A 79 12.36 3.64 23.80
N GLU A 80 13.57 3.45 24.33
CA GLU A 80 14.60 2.60 23.73
C GLU A 80 14.30 1.10 23.93
N ASP A 81 13.71 0.73 25.07
CA ASP A 81 13.30 -0.64 25.34
C ASP A 81 12.14 -1.07 24.43
N VAL A 82 12.30 -2.22 23.77
CA VAL A 82 11.37 -2.67 22.74
C VAL A 82 10.07 -3.18 23.35
N GLU A 83 10.10 -3.73 24.57
CA GLU A 83 8.89 -4.19 25.26
C GLU A 83 8.07 -2.98 25.75
N GLU A 84 8.72 -1.98 26.35
CA GLU A 84 8.08 -0.73 26.75
C GLU A 84 7.47 0.00 25.54
N HIS A 85 8.20 0.06 24.42
CA HIS A 85 7.69 0.65 23.19
C HIS A 85 6.48 -0.11 22.65
N ARG A 86 6.54 -1.46 22.62
CA ARG A 86 5.41 -2.30 22.21
C ARG A 86 4.20 -2.05 23.11
N ASP A 87 4.38 -2.00 24.41
CA ASP A 87 3.30 -1.79 25.37
C ASP A 87 2.68 -0.40 25.21
N ALA A 88 3.50 0.64 24.94
CA ALA A 88 3.01 1.97 24.61
C ALA A 88 2.20 2.00 23.31
N VAL A 89 2.65 1.31 22.26
CA VAL A 89 1.92 1.18 20.98
C VAL A 89 0.58 0.48 21.19
N LEU A 90 0.55 -0.65 21.91
CA LEU A 90 -0.68 -1.38 22.20
C LEU A 90 -1.64 -0.57 23.08
N GLY A 91 -1.11 0.23 24.02
CA GLY A 91 -1.89 1.10 24.89
C GLY A 91 -2.55 2.28 24.17
N ALA A 92 -1.89 2.84 23.15
CA ALA A 92 -2.42 3.97 22.37
C ALA A 92 -3.44 3.55 21.30
N LEU A 93 -3.38 2.29 20.82
CA LEU A 93 -4.22 1.78 19.74
C LEU A 93 -5.74 1.99 19.96
N PRO A 94 -6.34 1.73 21.14
CA PRO A 94 -7.77 1.94 21.34
C PRO A 94 -8.20 3.40 21.17
N ALA A 95 -7.39 4.35 21.67
CA ALA A 95 -7.67 5.77 21.55
C ALA A 95 -7.56 6.23 20.08
N LEU A 96 -6.50 5.81 19.39
CA LEU A 96 -6.33 6.08 17.96
C LEU A 96 -7.49 5.50 17.15
N ARG A 97 -7.88 4.26 17.44
CA ARG A 97 -9.01 3.61 16.76
C ARG A 97 -10.31 4.37 16.96
N GLY A 98 -10.55 4.88 18.17
CA GLY A 98 -11.70 5.72 18.50
C GLY A 98 -11.70 7.04 17.72
N ALA A 99 -10.55 7.72 17.63
CA ALA A 99 -10.41 8.97 16.90
C ALA A 99 -10.65 8.83 15.39
N LEU A 100 -10.24 7.70 14.80
CA LEU A 100 -10.44 7.44 13.37
C LEU A 100 -11.87 7.01 13.02
N GLY A 101 -12.65 6.51 13.99
CA GLY A 101 -14.02 6.04 13.76
C GLY A 101 -14.12 4.74 12.95
N PRO A 102 -15.34 4.32 12.56
CA PRO A 102 -15.61 2.99 11.97
C PRO A 102 -15.35 2.89 10.46
N ASP A 103 -15.30 4.00 9.73
CA ASP A 103 -15.28 3.99 8.24
C ASP A 103 -13.88 4.18 7.65
N ARG A 104 -12.90 4.42 8.52
CA ARG A 104 -11.52 4.74 8.17
C ARG A 104 -10.63 3.54 8.47
N ALA A 105 -9.86 3.08 7.49
CA ALA A 105 -8.92 1.98 7.70
C ALA A 105 -7.64 2.45 8.39
N LEU A 106 -7.10 1.62 9.28
CA LEU A 106 -5.81 1.81 9.91
C LEU A 106 -4.79 0.82 9.34
N LEU A 107 -3.80 1.34 8.63
CA LEU A 107 -2.57 0.66 8.28
C LEU A 107 -1.55 0.89 9.39
N VAL A 108 -0.96 -0.17 9.94
CA VAL A 108 0.19 -0.03 10.86
C VAL A 108 1.48 -0.36 10.12
N THR A 109 2.47 0.52 10.26
CA THR A 109 3.75 0.40 9.59
C THR A 109 4.87 0.66 10.58
N PHE A 110 5.74 -0.31 10.79
CA PHE A 110 7.04 -0.07 11.39
C PHE A 110 8.08 -0.02 10.26
N ARG A 111 8.44 1.19 9.82
CA ARG A 111 9.52 1.33 8.84
C ARG A 111 10.85 1.21 9.56
N THR A 112 11.71 0.30 9.12
CA THR A 112 13.00 0.08 9.75
C THR A 112 14.00 1.14 9.28
N ALA A 113 15.02 1.42 10.08
CA ALA A 113 16.09 2.34 9.67
C ALA A 113 16.78 1.95 8.35
N HIS A 114 16.81 0.66 8.01
CA HIS A 114 17.37 0.17 6.74
C HIS A 114 16.57 0.65 5.52
N GLU A 115 15.25 0.75 5.66
CA GLU A 115 14.33 1.22 4.62
C GLU A 115 13.89 2.69 4.84
N GLY A 116 14.68 3.49 5.58
CA GLY A 116 14.43 4.93 5.77
C GLY A 116 13.53 5.31 6.95
N GLY A 117 13.30 4.38 7.87
CA GLY A 117 12.58 4.59 9.13
C GLY A 117 13.43 5.26 10.20
N SER A 118 12.79 5.54 11.35
CA SER A 118 13.42 6.33 12.42
C SER A 118 14.08 5.52 13.54
N ARG A 119 13.91 4.20 13.57
CA ARG A 119 14.54 3.37 14.59
C ARG A 119 14.86 1.95 14.10
N PRO A 120 15.94 1.34 14.60
CA PRO A 120 16.22 -0.08 14.35
C PRO A 120 15.29 -0.97 15.18
N ILE A 121 15.07 -2.20 14.69
CA ILE A 121 14.37 -3.26 15.43
C ILE A 121 14.82 -4.62 14.89
N ALA A 122 15.06 -5.58 15.80
CA ALA A 122 15.37 -6.95 15.43
C ALA A 122 14.15 -7.66 14.84
N ASP A 123 14.38 -8.67 13.98
CA ASP A 123 13.29 -9.41 13.32
C ASP A 123 12.33 -10.07 14.31
N ARG A 124 12.88 -10.69 15.37
CA ARG A 124 12.06 -11.31 16.40
C ARG A 124 11.07 -10.32 17.02
N ASP A 125 11.54 -9.14 17.41
CA ASP A 125 10.72 -8.19 18.15
C ASP A 125 9.75 -7.43 17.23
N LEU A 126 10.14 -7.19 15.97
CA LEU A 126 9.21 -6.69 14.95
C LEU A 126 8.07 -7.68 14.73
N GLY A 127 8.37 -8.97 14.57
CA GLY A 127 7.36 -10.02 14.43
C GLY A 127 6.39 -10.03 15.61
N ILE A 128 6.91 -10.01 16.84
CA ILE A 128 6.09 -9.96 18.07
C ILE A 128 5.19 -8.71 18.09
N LEU A 129 5.73 -7.53 17.75
CA LEU A 129 4.97 -6.29 17.71
C LEU A 129 3.80 -6.37 16.72
N LEU A 130 4.08 -6.77 15.47
CA LEU A 130 3.06 -6.86 14.42
C LEU A 130 2.02 -7.94 14.73
N GLU A 131 2.45 -9.13 15.18
CA GLU A 131 1.54 -10.21 15.57
C GLU A 131 0.63 -9.80 16.73
N SER A 132 1.13 -9.01 17.70
CA SER A 132 0.32 -8.49 18.82
C SER A 132 -0.74 -7.50 18.34
N LEU A 133 -0.40 -6.63 17.38
CA LEU A 133 -1.32 -5.67 16.77
C LEU A 133 -2.42 -6.37 15.94
N ILE A 134 -2.04 -7.40 15.17
CA ILE A 134 -2.95 -8.21 14.36
C ILE A 134 -3.91 -9.02 15.24
N SER A 135 -3.38 -9.65 16.30
CA SER A 135 -4.11 -10.63 17.12
C SER A 135 -4.96 -10.00 18.22
N GLY A 136 -4.82 -8.69 18.47
CA GLY A 136 -5.53 -7.94 19.53
C GLY A 136 -7.06 -7.87 19.39
N ARG A 137 -7.64 -8.53 18.38
CA ARG A 137 -9.08 -8.55 18.13
C ARG A 137 -9.83 -9.41 19.16
N ARG A 138 -10.87 -8.86 19.78
CA ARG A 138 -11.86 -9.66 20.53
C ARG A 138 -12.87 -10.28 19.58
N ALA A 139 -13.25 -11.54 19.83
CA ALA A 139 -14.29 -12.22 19.05
C ALA A 139 -15.57 -11.36 19.00
N GLY A 140 -16.14 -11.17 17.80
CA GLY A 140 -17.34 -10.37 17.58
C GLY A 140 -17.14 -8.85 17.51
N THR A 141 -15.91 -8.34 17.59
CA THR A 141 -15.60 -6.90 17.44
C THR A 141 -14.97 -6.60 16.08
N GLN A 142 -15.05 -5.35 15.61
CA GLN A 142 -14.27 -4.93 14.44
C GLN A 142 -12.76 -5.00 14.76
N ALA A 143 -11.94 -5.29 13.75
CA ALA A 143 -10.49 -5.27 13.91
C ALA A 143 -10.02 -3.85 14.29
N SER A 144 -9.01 -3.76 15.16
CA SER A 144 -8.41 -2.45 15.49
C SER A 144 -7.39 -2.03 14.42
N VAL A 145 -6.71 -3.00 13.83
CA VAL A 145 -5.80 -2.85 12.71
C VAL A 145 -6.41 -3.51 11.48
N ASP A 146 -6.41 -2.80 10.38
CA ASP A 146 -7.09 -3.18 9.14
C ASP A 146 -6.08 -3.65 8.08
N LEU A 147 -4.91 -3.01 8.05
CA LEU A 147 -3.78 -3.38 7.21
C LEU A 147 -2.49 -3.40 8.05
N VAL A 148 -1.53 -4.23 7.65
CA VAL A 148 -0.18 -4.26 8.21
C VAL A 148 0.84 -4.14 7.08
N ASP A 149 1.84 -3.27 7.24
CA ASP A 149 3.00 -3.20 6.36
C ASP A 149 4.12 -4.13 6.89
N ILE A 150 4.67 -4.96 6.01
CA ILE A 150 5.83 -5.81 6.30
C ILE A 150 6.86 -5.66 5.18
N GLU A 151 8.09 -5.32 5.57
CA GLU A 151 9.26 -5.30 4.69
C GLU A 151 9.59 -6.72 4.25
N THR A 152 9.39 -7.06 2.98
CA THR A 152 9.50 -8.46 2.51
C THR A 152 10.94 -8.94 2.32
N SER A 153 11.91 -8.02 2.40
CA SER A 153 13.35 -8.27 2.33
C SER A 153 13.94 -8.79 3.66
N ARG A 154 13.16 -8.74 4.75
CA ARG A 154 13.55 -9.17 6.11
C ARG A 154 13.62 -10.70 6.23
N ASP A 155 13.91 -11.20 7.44
CA ASP A 155 13.97 -12.64 7.74
C ASP A 155 12.74 -13.39 7.18
N PRO A 156 12.92 -14.36 6.25
CA PRO A 156 11.80 -15.04 5.60
C PRO A 156 10.85 -15.75 6.58
N GLY A 157 11.40 -16.33 7.66
CA GLY A 157 10.58 -17.02 8.66
C GLY A 157 9.69 -16.06 9.44
N MET A 158 10.18 -14.88 9.79
CA MET A 158 9.40 -13.82 10.41
C MET A 158 8.33 -13.27 9.46
N VAL A 159 8.69 -12.97 8.22
CA VAL A 159 7.75 -12.48 7.20
C VAL A 159 6.60 -13.46 7.00
N GLU A 160 6.89 -14.75 6.81
CA GLU A 160 5.88 -15.80 6.63
C GLU A 160 4.94 -15.91 7.84
N ARG A 161 5.47 -15.83 9.07
CA ARG A 161 4.67 -15.88 10.30
C ARG A 161 3.71 -14.69 10.40
N VAL A 162 4.20 -13.47 10.14
CA VAL A 162 3.38 -12.25 10.20
C VAL A 162 2.28 -12.28 9.13
N ILE A 163 2.61 -12.64 7.88
CA ILE A 163 1.63 -12.78 6.80
C ILE A 163 0.57 -13.83 7.14
N SER A 164 1.00 -14.98 7.66
CA SER A 164 0.10 -16.05 8.08
C SER A 164 -0.82 -15.60 9.22
N ALA A 165 -0.30 -14.84 10.20
CA ALA A 165 -1.11 -14.26 11.26
C ALA A 165 -2.13 -13.25 10.70
N ALA A 166 -1.70 -12.33 9.84
CA ALA A 166 -2.57 -11.34 9.21
C ALA A 166 -3.75 -12.01 8.50
N HIS A 167 -3.49 -13.00 7.64
CA HIS A 167 -4.54 -13.73 6.93
C HIS A 167 -5.49 -14.49 7.87
N ARG A 168 -4.97 -15.15 8.93
CA ARG A 168 -5.82 -15.83 9.93
C ARG A 168 -6.77 -14.86 10.65
N HIS A 169 -6.35 -13.61 10.84
CA HIS A 169 -7.14 -12.59 11.52
C HIS A 169 -7.90 -11.66 10.55
N GLY A 170 -7.79 -11.87 9.24
CA GLY A 170 -8.44 -11.05 8.21
C GLY A 170 -7.86 -9.64 8.08
N THR A 171 -6.59 -9.45 8.44
CA THR A 171 -5.83 -8.22 8.22
C THR A 171 -5.17 -8.27 6.84
N VAL A 172 -5.29 -7.18 6.08
CA VAL A 172 -4.69 -7.06 4.74
C VAL A 172 -3.18 -6.82 4.85
N VAL A 173 -2.38 -7.52 4.05
CA VAL A 173 -0.92 -7.39 4.06
C VAL A 173 -0.44 -6.44 2.96
N VAL A 174 0.24 -5.37 3.35
CA VAL A 174 1.06 -4.53 2.47
C VAL A 174 2.49 -5.05 2.52
N GLY A 175 2.91 -5.78 1.48
CA GLY A 175 4.29 -6.26 1.38
C GLY A 175 5.16 -5.18 0.76
N SER A 176 6.12 -4.63 1.50
CA SER A 176 6.81 -3.41 1.12
C SER A 176 8.30 -3.58 0.87
N PHE A 177 8.84 -2.68 0.08
CA PHE A 177 10.28 -2.51 -0.19
C PHE A 177 10.55 -1.03 -0.47
N HIS A 178 11.62 -0.50 0.11
CA HIS A 178 12.06 0.87 -0.11
C HIS A 178 13.53 0.90 -0.52
N ASP A 179 13.82 1.60 -1.60
CA ASP A 179 15.19 1.96 -1.97
C ASP A 179 15.33 3.47 -1.77
N VAL A 180 15.97 3.85 -0.65
CA VAL A 180 16.15 5.26 -0.26
C VAL A 180 17.26 5.94 -1.05
N ASP A 181 18.09 5.16 -1.74
CA ASP A 181 19.29 5.65 -2.41
C ASP A 181 19.13 5.71 -3.91
N ALA A 182 18.34 4.83 -4.53
CA ALA A 182 18.29 4.73 -5.98
C ALA A 182 16.94 4.25 -6.52
N THR A 183 16.84 4.25 -7.84
CA THR A 183 15.77 3.57 -8.59
C THR A 183 16.38 2.36 -9.31
N PRO A 184 16.10 1.13 -8.86
CA PRO A 184 16.47 -0.09 -9.56
C PRO A 184 15.89 -0.16 -10.99
N SER A 185 16.41 -1.10 -11.77
CA SER A 185 15.90 -1.34 -13.14
C SER A 185 14.42 -1.76 -13.13
N GLU A 186 13.70 -1.47 -14.20
CA GLU A 186 12.29 -1.86 -14.36
C GLU A 186 12.05 -3.36 -14.12
N HIS A 187 12.95 -4.21 -14.64
CA HIS A 187 12.89 -5.67 -14.42
C HIS A 187 13.01 -6.01 -12.94
N THR A 188 13.96 -5.39 -12.23
CA THR A 188 14.14 -5.58 -10.79
C THR A 188 12.90 -5.14 -10.01
N LEU A 189 12.35 -3.96 -10.30
CA LEU A 189 11.15 -3.44 -9.64
C LEU A 189 9.94 -4.35 -9.84
N THR A 190 9.75 -4.80 -11.09
CA THR A 190 8.69 -5.75 -11.45
C THR A 190 8.84 -7.07 -10.69
N GLU A 191 10.06 -7.63 -10.61
CA GLU A 191 10.30 -8.86 -9.87
C GLU A 191 10.13 -8.71 -8.35
N ILE A 192 10.44 -7.55 -7.77
CA ILE A 192 10.16 -7.27 -6.36
C ILE A 192 8.66 -7.35 -6.09
N LEU A 193 7.84 -6.65 -6.89
CA LEU A 193 6.38 -6.67 -6.76
C LEU A 193 5.81 -8.10 -6.93
N ARG A 194 6.29 -8.85 -7.91
CA ARG A 194 5.92 -10.26 -8.12
C ARG A 194 6.34 -11.14 -6.94
N SER A 195 7.52 -10.91 -6.38
CA SER A 195 8.03 -11.67 -5.23
C SER A 195 7.21 -11.40 -3.97
N GLN A 196 6.91 -10.14 -3.67
CA GLN A 196 6.01 -9.74 -2.58
C GLN A 196 4.66 -10.45 -2.70
N ARG A 197 4.10 -10.50 -3.92
CA ARG A 197 2.86 -11.24 -4.19
C ARG A 197 2.99 -12.73 -3.89
N ARG A 198 4.06 -13.38 -4.36
CA ARG A 198 4.32 -14.81 -4.12
C ARG A 198 4.48 -15.14 -2.63
N LEU A 199 5.04 -14.22 -1.85
CA LEU A 199 5.13 -14.35 -0.39
C LEU A 199 3.78 -14.21 0.33
N GLY A 200 2.73 -13.80 -0.38
CA GLY A 200 1.39 -13.67 0.16
C GLY A 200 0.93 -12.24 0.42
N ALA A 201 1.68 -11.21 -0.01
CA ALA A 201 1.19 -9.84 0.11
C ALA A 201 -0.09 -9.60 -0.70
N ASP A 202 -1.09 -9.02 -0.05
CA ASP A 202 -2.33 -8.57 -0.70
C ASP A 202 -2.12 -7.30 -1.51
N VAL A 203 -1.18 -6.45 -1.09
CA VAL A 203 -0.81 -5.21 -1.76
C VAL A 203 0.73 -5.07 -1.77
N PRO A 204 1.43 -5.61 -2.77
CA PRO A 204 2.82 -5.31 -3.06
C PRO A 204 3.05 -3.80 -3.16
N LYS A 205 4.14 -3.32 -2.57
CA LYS A 205 4.49 -1.90 -2.48
C LYS A 205 5.97 -1.71 -2.72
N ILE A 206 6.29 -0.77 -3.59
CA ILE A 206 7.65 -0.27 -3.81
C ILE A 206 7.69 1.25 -3.68
N ALA A 207 8.73 1.77 -3.04
CA ALA A 207 9.05 3.19 -3.04
C ALA A 207 10.54 3.40 -3.29
N VAL A 208 10.90 4.24 -4.27
CA VAL A 208 12.30 4.37 -4.72
C VAL A 208 12.71 5.82 -4.91
N THR A 209 13.98 6.15 -4.73
CA THR A 209 14.52 7.50 -4.90
C THR A 209 14.97 7.74 -6.34
N PRO A 210 14.36 8.69 -7.07
CA PRO A 210 14.82 9.04 -8.41
C PRO A 210 16.00 10.02 -8.38
N HIS A 211 16.95 9.85 -9.30
CA HIS A 211 18.02 10.83 -9.58
C HIS A 211 17.81 11.57 -10.90
N SER A 212 16.82 11.15 -11.68
CA SER A 212 16.48 11.74 -12.97
C SER A 212 15.00 11.54 -13.31
N ALA A 213 14.49 12.30 -14.29
CA ALA A 213 13.15 12.05 -14.83
C ALA A 213 13.04 10.64 -15.46
N ARG A 214 14.15 10.07 -15.94
CA ARG A 214 14.18 8.71 -16.47
C ARG A 214 13.90 7.68 -15.39
N ASP A 215 14.39 7.89 -14.16
CA ASP A 215 14.11 7.00 -13.04
C ASP A 215 12.63 7.00 -12.67
N VAL A 216 11.98 8.17 -12.71
CA VAL A 216 10.53 8.27 -12.52
C VAL A 216 9.79 7.46 -13.58
N LEU A 217 10.20 7.57 -14.85
CA LEU A 217 9.63 6.76 -15.94
C LEU A 217 9.87 5.26 -15.72
N THR A 218 11.07 4.84 -15.28
CA THR A 218 11.40 3.44 -14.97
C THR A 218 10.43 2.85 -13.95
N LEU A 219 10.15 3.58 -12.86
CA LEU A 219 9.16 3.13 -11.87
C LEU A 219 7.75 3.05 -12.46
N LEU A 220 7.31 4.08 -13.19
CA LEU A 220 5.97 4.12 -13.78
C LEU A 220 5.77 2.99 -14.79
N SER A 221 6.80 2.65 -15.56
CA SER A 221 6.80 1.52 -16.50
C SER A 221 6.70 0.18 -15.78
N ALA A 222 7.46 -0.02 -14.68
CA ALA A 222 7.33 -1.21 -13.85
C ALA A 222 5.93 -1.34 -13.23
N SER A 223 5.36 -0.23 -12.76
CA SER A 223 3.99 -0.18 -12.22
C SER A 223 2.95 -0.58 -13.26
N LEU A 224 3.04 -0.03 -14.48
CA LEU A 224 2.14 -0.36 -15.57
C LEU A 224 2.26 -1.83 -15.98
N THR A 225 3.50 -2.33 -16.11
CA THR A 225 3.78 -3.74 -16.43
C THR A 225 3.08 -4.68 -15.45
N VAL A 226 3.18 -4.43 -14.14
CA VAL A 226 2.49 -5.26 -13.13
C VAL A 226 0.97 -5.08 -13.16
N ALA A 227 0.48 -3.88 -13.48
CA ALA A 227 -0.96 -3.61 -13.58
C ALA A 227 -1.62 -4.42 -14.70
N GLU A 228 -0.95 -4.56 -15.84
CA GLU A 228 -1.40 -5.29 -17.03
C GLU A 228 -1.48 -6.82 -16.81
N GLU A 229 -0.76 -7.35 -15.82
CA GLU A 229 -0.86 -8.76 -15.42
C GLU A 229 -2.20 -9.08 -14.74
N LEU A 230 -2.98 -8.07 -14.34
CA LEU A 230 -4.26 -8.21 -13.62
C LEU A 230 -4.17 -9.07 -12.34
N SER A 231 -2.98 -9.15 -11.74
CA SER A 231 -2.65 -10.04 -10.61
C SER A 231 -3.09 -9.50 -9.24
N GLY A 232 -3.60 -8.27 -9.19
CA GLY A 232 -4.15 -7.62 -8.01
C GLY A 232 -3.67 -6.17 -7.84
N PRO A 233 -4.01 -5.50 -6.72
CA PRO A 233 -3.53 -4.15 -6.43
C PRO A 233 -2.05 -4.13 -6.06
N HIS A 234 -1.31 -3.12 -6.51
CA HIS A 234 0.01 -2.77 -5.99
C HIS A 234 0.12 -1.27 -5.76
N ILE A 235 1.18 -0.85 -5.08
CA ILE A 235 1.51 0.56 -4.85
C ILE A 235 2.93 0.81 -5.37
N ALA A 236 3.10 1.83 -6.21
CA ALA A 236 4.41 2.23 -6.72
C ALA A 236 4.60 3.74 -6.53
N ILE A 237 5.67 4.13 -5.82
CA ILE A 237 5.93 5.54 -5.48
C ILE A 237 7.37 5.92 -5.84
N SER A 238 7.52 7.01 -6.59
CA SER A 238 8.81 7.67 -6.77
C SER A 238 8.89 8.77 -5.71
N MET A 239 9.94 8.74 -4.90
CA MET A 239 10.11 9.62 -3.76
C MET A 239 10.64 11.00 -4.14
N GLY A 240 10.55 11.95 -3.20
CA GLY A 240 11.05 13.31 -3.37
C GLY A 240 10.28 14.15 -4.40
N THR A 241 10.76 15.38 -4.61
CA THR A 241 10.11 16.35 -5.50
C THR A 241 10.08 15.90 -6.95
N LEU A 242 11.11 15.21 -7.44
CA LEU A 242 11.13 14.67 -8.81
C LEU A 242 10.04 13.62 -9.03
N GLY A 243 9.73 12.82 -8.00
CA GLY A 243 8.78 11.73 -8.07
C GLY A 243 7.32 12.11 -7.87
N VAL A 244 7.00 13.39 -7.64
CA VAL A 244 5.62 13.87 -7.38
C VAL A 244 4.62 13.41 -8.44
N SER A 245 5.04 13.37 -9.71
CA SER A 245 4.19 12.88 -10.82
C SER A 245 3.70 11.45 -10.62
N SER A 246 4.49 10.57 -10.01
CA SER A 246 4.08 9.19 -9.71
C SER A 246 2.91 9.11 -8.72
N ARG A 247 2.80 10.10 -7.83
CA ARG A 247 1.75 10.14 -6.81
C ARG A 247 0.39 10.55 -7.37
N VAL A 248 0.40 11.36 -8.42
CA VAL A 248 -0.82 11.94 -9.03
C VAL A 248 -1.23 11.24 -10.31
N ALA A 249 -0.31 10.56 -11.00
CA ALA A 249 -0.61 9.70 -12.14
C ALA A 249 -0.87 8.23 -11.73
N ALA A 250 -1.15 7.99 -10.44
CA ALA A 250 -1.30 6.66 -9.88
C ALA A 250 -2.34 5.81 -10.64
N GLU A 251 -3.48 6.39 -11.03
CA GLU A 251 -4.54 5.68 -11.76
C GLU A 251 -4.05 5.25 -13.15
N THR A 252 -3.43 6.19 -13.89
CA THR A 252 -2.91 5.96 -15.25
C THR A 252 -1.90 4.83 -15.31
N PHE A 253 -1.04 4.70 -14.30
CA PHE A 253 0.01 3.68 -14.25
C PHE A 253 -0.31 2.53 -13.29
N GLY A 254 -1.58 2.39 -12.88
CA GLY A 254 -2.11 1.22 -12.20
C GLY A 254 -1.76 1.07 -10.71
N SER A 255 -1.21 2.10 -10.06
CA SER A 255 -1.00 2.10 -8.61
C SER A 255 -2.34 2.27 -7.87
N ALA A 256 -2.68 1.30 -7.02
CA ALA A 256 -3.97 1.21 -6.33
C ALA A 256 -4.13 2.24 -5.20
N ALA A 257 -3.03 2.82 -4.72
CA ALA A 257 -3.05 3.88 -3.74
C ALA A 257 -1.88 4.84 -3.93
N THR A 258 -1.98 5.99 -3.29
CA THR A 258 -0.93 7.01 -3.22
C THR A 258 -0.82 7.58 -1.81
N PHE A 259 0.32 8.19 -1.49
CA PHE A 259 0.58 8.77 -0.17
C PHE A 259 0.59 10.30 -0.24
N SER A 260 -0.13 10.94 0.68
CA SER A 260 -0.30 12.39 0.81
C SER A 260 -0.22 12.83 2.27
N THR A 261 -0.45 14.11 2.55
CA THR A 261 -0.41 14.67 3.91
C THR A 261 -1.73 15.32 4.33
N ALA A 262 -2.02 15.30 5.63
CA ALA A 262 -3.10 16.09 6.24
C ALA A 262 -2.65 17.54 6.46
N GLY A 263 -2.48 18.29 5.37
CA GLY A 263 -2.06 19.70 5.37
C GLY A 263 -0.79 19.95 4.57
N ALA A 264 0.02 20.92 4.99
CA ALA A 264 1.30 21.22 4.35
C ALA A 264 2.28 20.04 4.52
N GLY A 265 2.95 19.65 3.42
CA GLY A 265 3.79 18.46 3.36
C GLY A 265 4.87 18.41 4.45
N SER A 266 5.00 17.26 5.12
CA SER A 266 6.03 17.03 6.16
C SER A 266 7.38 16.58 5.59
N ALA A 267 7.43 16.24 4.30
CA ALA A 267 8.63 15.82 3.58
C ALA A 267 8.61 16.30 2.11
N PRO A 268 9.78 16.46 1.46
CA PRO A 268 9.86 16.89 0.06
C PRO A 268 9.02 16.02 -0.89
N GLY A 269 8.19 16.65 -1.70
CA GLY A 269 7.34 15.96 -2.68
C GLY A 269 6.04 15.36 -2.12
N GLN A 270 5.69 15.60 -0.86
CA GLN A 270 4.35 15.28 -0.36
C GLN A 270 3.35 16.39 -0.70
N LEU A 271 2.24 16.01 -1.32
CA LEU A 271 1.12 16.88 -1.63
C LEU A 271 0.05 16.77 -0.54
N ALA A 272 -0.77 17.80 -0.37
CA ALA A 272 -1.93 17.74 0.52
C ALA A 272 -2.96 16.74 -0.03
N ALA A 273 -3.65 16.03 0.84
CA ALA A 273 -4.66 15.03 0.46
C ALA A 273 -5.77 15.62 -0.44
N ASP A 274 -6.19 16.86 -0.18
CA ASP A 274 -7.19 17.56 -1.00
C ASP A 274 -6.68 17.84 -2.42
N ASP A 275 -5.42 18.28 -2.55
CA ASP A 275 -4.81 18.55 -3.85
C ASP A 275 -4.65 17.26 -4.66
N VAL A 276 -4.13 16.20 -4.03
CA VAL A 276 -4.04 14.87 -4.66
C VAL A 276 -5.42 14.41 -5.09
N ALA A 277 -6.44 14.63 -4.27
CA ALA A 277 -7.78 14.21 -4.61
C ALA A 277 -8.31 14.93 -5.86
N GLN A 278 -8.13 16.25 -5.94
CA GLN A 278 -8.53 17.03 -7.12
C GLN A 278 -7.76 16.60 -8.37
N ILE A 279 -6.45 16.39 -8.26
CA ILE A 279 -5.62 16.02 -9.41
C ILE A 279 -5.99 14.62 -9.91
N LEU A 280 -6.22 13.65 -9.02
CA LEU A 280 -6.67 12.31 -9.43
C LEU A 280 -8.02 12.36 -10.18
N GLU A 281 -8.92 13.27 -9.82
CA GLU A 281 -10.17 13.46 -10.55
C GLU A 281 -9.94 14.10 -11.93
N LEU A 282 -9.04 15.08 -12.02
CA LEU A 282 -8.71 15.76 -13.28
C LEU A 282 -7.95 14.88 -14.28
N LEU A 283 -7.10 13.97 -13.78
CA LEU A 283 -6.27 13.07 -14.59
C LEU A 283 -6.94 11.72 -14.88
N ARG A 284 -8.22 11.58 -14.53
CA ARG A 284 -8.95 10.33 -14.71
C ARG A 284 -8.99 9.94 -16.20
N PRO A 285 -8.51 8.74 -16.59
CA PRO A 285 -8.48 8.29 -17.97
C PRO A 285 -9.86 8.10 -18.62
#